data_AF-A0A1G3A3C7-F1
#
_entry.id   AF-A0A1G3A3C7-F1
#
_cell.length_a   1.000
_cell.length_b   1.000
_cell.length_c   1.000
_cell.angle_alpha   90.00
_cell.angle_beta   90.00
_cell.angle_gamma   90.00
#
_symmetry.space_group_name_H-M   'P 1'
#
loop_
_entity.id
_entity.type
_entity.pdbx_description
1 polymer ?
#
loop_
_entity_poly.entity_id
_entity_poly.type
_entity_poly.pdbx_seq_one_letter_code
_entity_poly.pdbx_strand_id
1 'polypeptide(L)'
;MTAIKGNCFVSLALREGERYLWVVSRSLDRDQEVTLALGEGIERLEEVDRGKGNTLKVAPTGTTRDIVIALSPGDGRLFSVIGR
;
A
#
# COMPACT_ATOMS: atom_id res chain seq x y z
N MET A 1 5.01 -7.86 -6.90
CA MET A 1 3.81 -7.00 -6.80
C MET A 1 3.01 -7.24 -8.04
N THR A 2 1.74 -7.64 -7.95
CA THR A 2 1.12 -8.35 -9.09
C THR A 2 -0.02 -7.58 -9.78
N ALA A 3 -0.45 -6.44 -9.27
CA ALA A 3 -1.08 -5.36 -10.04
C ALA A 3 -1.36 -4.16 -9.12
N ILE A 4 -1.45 -2.96 -9.71
CA ILE A 4 -1.99 -1.77 -9.06
C ILE A 4 -3.09 -1.24 -9.96
N LYS A 5 -4.26 -0.94 -9.38
CA LYS A 5 -5.37 -0.29 -10.07
C LYS A 5 -5.74 0.99 -9.35
N GLY A 6 -5.78 2.10 -10.08
CA GLY A 6 -6.06 3.43 -9.54
C GLY A 6 -5.17 4.49 -10.18
N ASN A 7 -5.47 5.78 -9.95
CA ASN A 7 -4.66 6.88 -10.44
C ASN A 7 -3.61 7.25 -9.38
N CYS A 8 -2.52 6.49 -9.31
CA CYS A 8 -1.49 6.68 -8.29
C CYS A 8 -0.06 6.50 -8.85
N PHE A 9 0.91 6.98 -8.08
CA PHE A 9 2.31 6.58 -8.21
C PHE A 9 2.63 5.55 -7.14
N VAL A 10 3.46 4.58 -7.50
CA VAL A 10 3.91 3.56 -6.57
C VAL A 10 5.43 3.44 -6.66
N SER A 11 6.08 3.42 -5.51
CA SER A 11 7.53 3.22 -5.40
C SER A 11 7.82 2.12 -4.38
N LEU A 12 8.77 1.25 -4.72
CA LEU A 12 9.27 0.21 -3.83
C LEU A 12 10.68 0.59 -3.38
N ALA A 13 10.93 0.54 -2.08
CA ALA A 13 12.23 0.81 -1.49
C ALA A 13 12.70 -0.38 -0.65
N LEU A 14 14.02 -0.54 -0.56
CA LEU A 14 14.69 -1.49 0.32
C LEU A 14 15.53 -0.71 1.32
N ARG A 15 15.39 -1.00 2.61
CA ARG A 15 16.21 -0.41 3.66
C ARG A 15 16.48 -1.46 4.72
N GLU A 16 17.76 -1.68 5.03
CA GLU A 16 18.18 -2.59 6.11
C GLU A 16 17.61 -4.03 5.97
N GLY A 17 17.38 -4.48 4.72
CA GLY A 17 16.79 -5.78 4.41
C GLY A 17 15.25 -5.81 4.43
N GLU A 18 14.61 -4.72 4.84
CA GLU A 18 13.16 -4.55 4.83
C GLU A 18 12.67 -3.92 3.54
N ARG A 19 11.47 -4.31 3.10
CA ARG A 19 10.82 -3.82 1.90
C ARG A 19 9.73 -2.83 2.27
N TYR A 20 9.69 -1.70 1.57
CA TYR A 20 8.71 -0.65 1.78
C TYR A 20 8.01 -0.29 0.47
N LEU A 21 6.72 -0.04 0.56
CA LEU A 21 5.85 0.35 -0.54
C LEU A 21 5.26 1.72 -0.27
N TRP A 22 5.56 2.71 -1.10
CA TRP A 22 4.93 4.02 -1.02
C TRP A 22 3.91 4.18 -2.15
N VAL A 23 2.67 4.48 -1.79
CA VAL A 23 1.56 4.72 -2.73
C VAL A 23 1.11 6.17 -2.59
N VAL A 24 1.13 6.93 -3.67
CA VAL A 24 0.81 8.36 -3.69
C VAL A 24 -0.32 8.64 -4.67
N SER A 25 -1.30 9.42 -4.25
CA SER A 25 -2.40 9.88 -5.08
C SER A 25 -1.86 10.73 -6.24
N ARG A 26 -2.28 10.40 -7.46
CA ARG A 26 -2.14 11.32 -8.62
C ARG A 26 -3.40 12.15 -8.86
N SER A 27 -4.46 11.88 -8.11
CA SER A 27 -5.64 12.72 -8.13
C SER A 27 -5.31 14.05 -7.46
N LEU A 28 -5.78 15.15 -8.05
CA LEU A 28 -5.57 16.50 -7.52
C LEU A 28 -6.87 17.16 -7.05
N ASP A 29 -8.02 16.54 -7.32
CA ASP A 29 -9.34 17.15 -7.19
C ASP A 29 -10.39 16.26 -6.51
N ARG A 30 -10.14 14.96 -6.36
CA ARG A 30 -11.06 14.03 -5.70
C ARG A 30 -10.37 12.90 -4.94
N ASP A 31 -11.06 12.38 -3.94
CA ASP A 31 -10.70 11.13 -3.28
C ASP A 31 -10.77 9.96 -4.28
N GLN A 32 -9.95 8.95 -4.05
CA GLN A 32 -9.92 7.75 -4.87
C GLN A 32 -9.59 6.50 -4.04
N GLU A 33 -9.99 5.36 -4.58
CA GLU A 33 -9.58 4.06 -4.10
C GLU A 33 -8.48 3.50 -5.01
N VAL A 34 -7.37 3.10 -4.41
CA VAL A 34 -6.31 2.34 -5.07
C VAL A 34 -6.38 0.90 -4.60
N THR A 35 -6.47 -0.02 -5.55
CA THR A 35 -6.39 -1.45 -5.28
C THR A 35 -4.97 -1.95 -5.53
N LEU A 36 -4.37 -2.56 -4.51
CA LEU A 36 -3.10 -3.25 -4.59
C LEU A 36 -3.34 -4.77 -4.62
N ALA A 37 -2.97 -5.43 -5.71
CA ALA A 37 -2.98 -6.88 -5.78
C ALA A 37 -1.63 -7.44 -5.29
N LEU A 38 -1.66 -8.14 -4.16
CA LEU A 38 -0.48 -8.71 -3.55
C LEU A 38 -0.02 -9.95 -4.32
N GLY A 39 1.29 -9.98 -4.57
CA GLY A 39 1.92 -11.12 -5.22
C GLY A 39 2.20 -12.27 -4.29
N GLU A 40 2.48 -13.41 -4.89
CA GLU A 40 2.97 -14.58 -4.16
C GLU A 40 4.27 -14.18 -3.43
N GLY A 41 4.35 -14.52 -2.14
CA GLY A 41 5.46 -14.14 -1.27
C GLY A 41 5.19 -12.96 -0.35
N ILE A 42 4.15 -12.13 -0.59
CA ILE A 42 3.73 -11.10 0.37
C ILE A 42 2.75 -11.71 1.37
N GLU A 43 3.14 -11.72 2.64
CA GLU A 43 2.35 -12.24 3.75
C GLU A 43 1.47 -11.17 4.40
N ARG A 44 1.92 -9.91 4.44
CA ARG A 44 1.17 -8.80 5.05
C ARG A 44 1.71 -7.44 4.61
N LEU A 45 0.85 -6.42 4.54
CA LEU A 45 1.26 -5.01 4.54
C LEU A 45 0.96 -4.36 5.89
N GLU A 46 1.88 -3.55 6.39
CA GLU A 46 1.68 -2.73 7.59
C GLU A 46 1.93 -1.26 7.28
N GLU A 47 0.92 -0.41 7.42
CA GLU A 47 1.06 1.03 7.20
C GLU A 47 2.01 1.66 8.23
N VAL A 48 3.04 2.35 7.76
CA VAL A 48 4.03 3.02 8.60
C VAL A 48 3.46 4.38 9.01
N ASP A 49 3.08 4.50 10.27
CA ASP A 49 2.46 5.72 10.82
C ASP A 49 3.43 6.92 10.73
N ARG A 50 2.94 8.03 10.17
CA ARG A 50 3.65 9.32 10.11
C ARG A 50 3.33 10.23 11.31
N GLY A 51 2.60 9.76 12.31
CA GLY A 51 2.52 10.36 13.64
C GLY A 51 1.13 10.75 14.16
N LYS A 52 0.01 10.13 13.73
CA LYS A 52 -1.33 10.47 14.26
C LYS A 52 -2.35 9.32 14.42
N GLY A 53 -1.99 8.06 14.20
CA GLY A 53 -2.82 6.93 14.63
C GLY A 53 -3.32 5.97 13.55
N ASN A 54 -3.77 4.81 14.07
CA ASN A 54 -4.24 3.58 13.44
C ASN A 54 -3.37 3.04 12.28
N THR A 55 -2.31 2.32 12.65
CA THR A 55 -1.59 1.39 11.77
C THR A 55 -2.57 0.43 11.09
N LEU A 56 -2.78 0.59 9.79
CA LEU A 56 -3.52 -0.38 8.99
C LEU A 56 -2.64 -1.62 8.78
N LYS A 57 -3.03 -2.74 9.39
CA LYS A 57 -2.41 -4.05 9.17
C LYS A 57 -3.31 -4.86 8.28
N VAL A 58 -2.86 -5.18 7.06
CA VAL A 58 -3.66 -5.93 6.10
C VAL A 58 -2.94 -7.20 5.71
N ALA A 59 -3.49 -8.33 6.16
CA ALA A 59 -3.09 -9.65 5.70
C ALA A 59 -4.01 -10.06 4.54
N PRO A 60 -3.46 -10.57 3.42
CA PRO A 60 -4.27 -11.20 2.40
C PRO A 60 -5.00 -12.40 3.02
N THR A 61 -6.30 -12.51 2.76
CA THR A 61 -7.04 -13.72 3.15
C THR A 61 -6.94 -14.74 2.01
N GLY A 62 -7.23 -16.02 2.28
CA GLY A 62 -7.12 -17.09 1.28
C GLY A 62 -7.91 -16.84 -0.02
N THR A 63 -8.93 -15.98 0.00
CA THR A 63 -9.75 -15.62 -1.17
C THR A 63 -9.47 -14.22 -1.72
N THR A 64 -8.89 -13.31 -0.94
CA THR A 64 -8.62 -11.92 -1.36
C THR A 64 -7.18 -11.53 -1.09
N ARG A 65 -6.42 -11.39 -2.19
CA ARG A 65 -5.07 -10.79 -2.23
C ARG A 65 -5.09 -9.30 -2.59
N ASP A 66 -6.27 -8.72 -2.72
CA ASP A 66 -6.45 -7.31 -3.07
C ASP A 66 -6.65 -6.47 -1.81
N ILE A 67 -5.89 -5.38 -1.72
CA ILE A 67 -6.00 -4.38 -0.64
C ILE A 67 -6.51 -3.09 -1.25
N VAL A 68 -7.59 -2.55 -0.71
CA VAL A 68 -8.15 -1.26 -1.12
C VAL A 68 -7.70 -0.18 -0.16
N ILE A 69 -7.14 0.89 -0.70
CA ILE A 69 -6.60 2.03 0.04
C ILE A 69 -7.31 3.29 -0.44
N ALA A 70 -7.93 4.02 0.48
CA ALA A 70 -8.47 5.34 0.21
C ALA A 70 -7.35 6.40 0.26
N LEU A 71 -7.22 7.20 -0.80
CA LEU A 71 -6.27 8.30 -0.91
C LEU A 71 -7.00 9.59 -1.31
N SER A 72 -6.78 10.65 -0.54
CA SER A 72 -7.20 12.00 -0.89
C SER A 72 -6.26 12.65 -1.91
N PRO A 73 -6.63 13.78 -2.53
CA PRO A 73 -5.75 14.54 -3.40
C PRO A 73 -4.41 14.88 -2.74
N GLY A 74 -3.30 14.56 -3.41
CA GLY A 74 -1.94 14.78 -2.89
C GLY A 74 -1.52 13.92 -1.69
N ASP A 75 -2.38 13.03 -1.20
CA ASP A 75 -2.06 12.11 -0.10
C ASP A 75 -1.10 11.00 -0.54
N GLY A 76 -0.37 10.43 0.42
CA GLY A 76 0.46 9.27 0.19
C GLY A 76 0.70 8.45 1.44
N ARG A 77 0.59 7.13 1.28
CA ARG A 77 0.69 6.15 2.36
C ARG A 77 1.86 5.20 2.16
N LEU A 78 2.64 5.00 3.21
CA LEU A 78 3.82 4.14 3.23
C LEU A 78 3.48 2.84 3.94
N PHE A 79 3.86 1.71 3.37
CA PHE A 79 3.65 0.38 3.95
C PHE A 79 4.98 -0.34 4.07
N SER A 80 5.20 -1.05 5.18
CA SER A 80 6.17 -2.12 5.26
C SER A 80 5.57 -3.38 4.63
N VAL A 81 6.36 -4.07 3.82
CA VAL A 81 5.99 -5.30 3.11
C VAL A 81 6.60 -6.49 3.85
N ILE A 82 5.76 -7.26 4.52
CA ILE A 82 6.17 -8.47 5.24
C ILE A 82 5.92 -9.69 4.35
N GLY A 83 6.93 -10.55 4.27
CA GLY A 83 6.92 -11.76 3.46
C GLY A 83 8.31 -12.08 2.89
N ARG A 84 8.41 -13.09 2.03
CA ARG A 84 9.65 -13.52 1.39
C ARG A 84 9.88 -12.88 0.03
#